data_AF-A0A931TI38-F1
#
_entry.id   AF-A0A931TI38-F1
#
_cell.length_a   1.000
_cell.length_b   1.000
_cell.length_c   1.000
_cell.angle_alpha   90.00
_cell.angle_beta   90.00
_cell.angle_gamma   90.00
#
_symmetry.space_group_name_H-M   'P 1'
#
loop_
_entity.id
_entity.type
_entity.pdbx_description
1 polymer ?
#
loop_
_entity_poly.entity_id
_entity_poly.type
_entity_poly.pdbx_seq_one_letter_code
_entity_poly.pdbx_strand_id
1 'polypeptide(L)'
;MRRSLTATCLAAIAFFLWPGRADAIPAFARRYQTACTTCHVVIPKLNAFGIAFRNNGYRIPPNDEKFVKIPDVPLGAPAWKRVWPNAVWPGGIPGVAPLAIRIFSDTVLNPNPANPAAPKVDFVFPNEFEFLVGGTAGENISYWGELEITSGDRLDLARAFAQFDHIGGTTLANLVVGRFEPRAVPFSRFWRRVTQSDVITSDFTHVSGGLNFKTRQAGIEFWGVKSGPRGKGGVEYAVGVVNGNGPFRDNNTAKDVYYRLSYKIGGFGVAGSAEETEELPQSNNWRDDSVRIGTFGYVGKGLFGTPAREDEFWRAGGDVDLFFRDLNLYAAVMRGRDKMAPGGAANEFTAAFVQADYVIKPWILAAVRYDTVFRDAVMGRDIKKIVPAIVLAIRANVRVVAESESFLEKSGDTFGRIRLDLLF
;
A
#
# COMPACT_ATOMS: atom_id res chain seq x y z
N MET A 1 15.34 30.23 -27.04
CA MET A 1 15.24 29.20 -25.98
C MET A 1 13.92 29.23 -25.20
N ARG A 2 13.41 30.35 -24.66
CA ARG A 2 12.14 30.36 -23.90
C ARG A 2 10.91 29.90 -24.70
N ARG A 3 10.81 30.28 -25.98
CA ARG A 3 9.68 29.91 -26.86
C ARG A 3 9.65 28.42 -27.24
N SER A 4 10.81 27.75 -27.35
CA SER A 4 10.88 26.32 -27.68
C SER A 4 10.48 25.44 -26.50
N LEU A 5 10.86 25.80 -25.26
CA LEU A 5 10.43 25.07 -24.06
C LEU A 5 8.91 25.07 -23.85
N THR A 6 8.25 26.21 -24.06
CA THR A 6 6.78 26.31 -23.98
C THR A 6 6.09 25.45 -25.03
N ALA A 7 6.62 25.41 -26.25
CA ALA A 7 6.05 24.58 -27.32
C ALA A 7 6.21 23.08 -27.03
N THR A 8 7.35 22.65 -26.49
CA THR A 8 7.57 21.25 -26.08
C THR A 8 6.68 20.86 -24.91
N CYS A 9 6.49 21.73 -23.90
CA CYS A 9 5.59 21.48 -22.79
C CYS A 9 4.12 21.38 -23.26
N LEU A 10 3.69 22.27 -24.16
CA LEU A 10 2.34 22.23 -24.73
C LEU A 10 2.12 21.00 -25.61
N ALA A 11 3.12 20.57 -26.38
CA ALA A 11 3.04 19.35 -27.18
C ALA A 11 3.00 18.09 -26.31
N ALA A 12 3.76 18.03 -25.21
CA ALA A 12 3.68 16.95 -24.24
C ALA A 12 2.30 16.91 -23.56
N ILE A 13 1.78 18.06 -23.12
CA ILE A 13 0.42 18.17 -22.57
C ILE A 13 -0.63 17.73 -23.60
N ALA A 14 -0.51 18.15 -24.86
CA ALA A 14 -1.42 17.76 -25.93
C ALA A 14 -1.36 16.25 -26.24
N PHE A 15 -0.19 15.63 -26.17
CA PHE A 15 -0.04 14.18 -26.31
C PHE A 15 -0.74 13.42 -25.17
N PHE A 16 -0.62 13.89 -23.92
CA PHE A 16 -1.32 13.30 -22.77
C PHE A 16 -2.83 13.57 -22.75
N LEU A 17 -3.30 14.59 -23.48
CA LEU A 17 -4.72 14.90 -23.63
C LEU A 17 -5.39 14.14 -24.79
N TRP A 18 -4.62 13.44 -25.64
CA TRP A 18 -5.17 12.71 -26.78
C TRP A 18 -6.10 11.56 -26.30
N PRO A 19 -7.39 11.57 -26.67
CA PRO A 19 -8.33 10.53 -26.26
C PRO A 19 -8.16 9.29 -27.15
N GLY A 20 -7.15 8.48 -26.87
CA GLY A 20 -7.15 7.08 -27.31
C GLY A 20 -8.15 6.27 -26.47
N ARG A 21 -8.80 5.26 -27.07
CA ARG A 21 -9.43 4.19 -26.28
C ARG A 21 -8.32 3.48 -25.51
N ALA A 22 -8.08 3.90 -24.28
CA ALA A 22 -7.26 3.15 -23.34
C ALA A 22 -8.17 2.08 -22.76
N ASP A 23 -8.11 0.86 -23.32
CA ASP A 23 -8.68 -0.31 -22.64
C ASP A 23 -8.09 -0.34 -21.23
N ALA A 24 -8.93 -0.35 -20.20
CA ALA A 24 -8.48 -0.21 -18.83
C ALA A 24 -7.53 -1.37 -18.48
N ILE A 25 -6.29 -1.03 -18.11
CA ILE A 25 -5.28 -2.01 -17.72
C ILE A 25 -5.05 -1.83 -16.21
N PRO A 26 -5.88 -2.58 -15.45
CA PRO A 26 -5.39 -3.40 -14.34
C PRO A 26 -5.87 -4.85 -14.44
N ALA A 27 -5.06 -5.80 -13.98
CA ALA A 27 -5.32 -7.24 -14.08
C ALA A 27 -6.69 -7.69 -13.53
N PHE A 28 -7.07 -7.21 -12.33
CA PHE A 28 -8.36 -7.57 -11.74
C PHE A 28 -9.55 -6.92 -12.45
N ALA A 29 -9.44 -5.63 -12.78
CA ALA A 29 -10.50 -4.92 -13.49
C ALA A 29 -10.81 -5.56 -14.86
N ARG A 30 -9.82 -6.15 -15.56
CA ARG A 30 -10.07 -6.93 -16.78
C ARG A 30 -10.91 -8.18 -16.53
N ARG A 31 -10.60 -8.95 -15.48
CA ARG A 31 -11.34 -10.18 -15.14
C ARG A 31 -12.82 -9.90 -14.88
N TYR A 32 -13.12 -8.80 -14.20
CA TYR A 32 -14.48 -8.39 -13.83
C TYR A 32 -15.12 -7.38 -14.81
N GLN A 33 -14.38 -6.92 -15.83
CA GLN A 33 -14.75 -5.84 -16.74
C GLN A 33 -15.33 -4.60 -16.02
N THR A 34 -14.66 -4.16 -14.95
CA THR A 34 -15.09 -3.00 -14.14
C THR A 34 -14.07 -1.87 -14.17
N ALA A 35 -14.48 -0.66 -13.80
CA ALA A 35 -13.60 0.50 -13.76
C ALA A 35 -12.64 0.47 -12.55
N CYS A 36 -11.48 1.11 -12.66
CA CYS A 36 -10.55 1.27 -11.52
C CYS A 36 -11.21 1.96 -10.31
N THR A 37 -12.15 2.87 -10.58
CA THR A 37 -12.92 3.61 -9.57
C THR A 37 -13.83 2.71 -8.73
N THR A 38 -14.14 1.50 -9.18
CA THR A 38 -14.86 0.50 -8.36
C THR A 38 -14.07 0.13 -7.11
N CYS A 39 -12.73 -0.02 -7.23
CA CYS A 39 -11.87 -0.46 -6.13
C CYS A 39 -11.05 0.69 -5.50
N HIS A 40 -10.78 1.75 -6.24
CA HIS A 40 -9.91 2.83 -5.81
C HIS A 40 -10.67 4.13 -5.62
N VAL A 41 -10.34 4.89 -4.57
CA VAL A 41 -10.65 6.33 -4.50
C VAL A 41 -9.90 7.06 -5.62
N VAL A 42 -8.59 6.82 -5.64
CA VAL A 42 -7.65 7.17 -6.71
C VAL A 42 -6.51 6.17 -6.60
N ILE A 43 -6.00 5.64 -7.71
CA ILE A 43 -4.92 4.64 -7.66
C ILE A 43 -3.72 5.22 -6.90
N PRO A 44 -3.07 4.50 -5.96
CA PRO A 44 -3.40 3.14 -5.53
C PRO A 44 -4.30 3.09 -4.28
N LYS A 45 -4.75 4.22 -3.73
CA LYS A 45 -5.62 4.28 -2.55
C LYS A 45 -6.94 3.55 -2.80
N LEU A 46 -7.12 2.43 -2.10
CA LEU A 46 -8.35 1.65 -2.13
C LEU A 46 -9.48 2.39 -1.42
N ASN A 47 -10.69 2.19 -1.92
CA ASN A 47 -11.92 2.52 -1.24
C ASN A 47 -12.40 1.34 -0.38
N ALA A 48 -13.55 1.48 0.27
CA ALA A 48 -14.08 0.45 1.14
C ALA A 48 -14.36 -0.89 0.42
N PHE A 49 -14.84 -0.84 -0.82
CA PHE A 49 -15.02 -2.03 -1.66
C PHE A 49 -13.69 -2.69 -2.01
N GLY A 50 -12.70 -1.92 -2.45
CA GLY A 50 -11.36 -2.43 -2.78
C GLY A 50 -10.64 -3.04 -1.57
N ILE A 51 -10.85 -2.49 -0.38
CA ILE A 51 -10.35 -3.08 0.88
C ILE A 51 -11.01 -4.44 1.13
N ALA A 52 -12.33 -4.54 0.98
CA ALA A 52 -13.05 -5.79 1.13
C ALA A 52 -12.64 -6.83 0.05
N PHE A 53 -12.43 -6.40 -1.19
CA PHE A 53 -11.93 -7.22 -2.28
C PHE A 53 -10.54 -7.80 -1.96
N ARG A 54 -9.60 -6.94 -1.52
CA ARG A 54 -8.27 -7.38 -1.02
C ARG A 54 -8.42 -8.35 0.16
N ASN A 55 -9.32 -8.05 1.09
CA ASN A 55 -9.59 -8.88 2.27
C ASN A 55 -10.34 -10.19 1.95
N ASN A 56 -10.75 -10.44 0.71
CA ASN A 56 -11.29 -11.72 0.27
C ASN A 56 -10.33 -12.47 -0.68
N GLY A 57 -9.05 -12.12 -0.65
CA GLY A 57 -8.06 -12.73 -1.53
C GLY A 57 -8.24 -12.30 -2.98
N TYR A 58 -8.58 -11.03 -3.21
CA TYR A 58 -8.82 -10.46 -4.53
C TYR A 58 -10.01 -11.10 -5.25
N ARG A 59 -11.12 -11.24 -4.52
CA ARG A 59 -12.41 -11.74 -4.99
C ARG A 59 -13.54 -10.82 -4.54
N ILE A 60 -14.62 -10.76 -5.30
CA ILE A 60 -15.84 -9.99 -4.97
C ILE A 60 -16.76 -10.86 -4.10
N PRO A 61 -17.01 -10.48 -2.83
CA PRO A 61 -17.92 -11.18 -1.94
C PRO A 61 -19.36 -10.61 -1.98
N PRO A 62 -20.39 -11.40 -1.62
CA PRO A 62 -20.49 -12.84 -1.86
C PRO A 62 -20.75 -13.09 -3.36
N ASN A 63 -20.39 -14.27 -3.88
CA ASN A 63 -20.67 -14.70 -5.26
C ASN A 63 -19.85 -14.03 -6.37
N ASP A 64 -18.53 -14.13 -6.25
CA ASP A 64 -17.57 -13.62 -7.25
C ASP A 64 -17.89 -14.06 -8.69
N GLU A 65 -18.34 -15.31 -8.86
CA GLU A 65 -18.66 -15.93 -10.14
C GLU A 65 -19.63 -15.11 -11.00
N LYS A 66 -20.60 -14.43 -10.39
CA LYS A 66 -21.58 -13.57 -11.10
C LYS A 66 -20.92 -12.36 -11.77
N PHE A 67 -19.86 -11.86 -11.15
CA PHE A 67 -19.13 -10.68 -11.61
C PHE A 67 -17.96 -11.03 -12.52
N VAL A 68 -17.43 -12.25 -12.46
CA VAL A 68 -16.39 -12.73 -13.39
C VAL A 68 -16.96 -12.72 -14.82
N LYS A 69 -16.38 -11.87 -15.68
CA LYS A 69 -16.80 -11.75 -17.09
C LYS A 69 -15.90 -12.51 -18.04
N ILE A 70 -14.67 -12.77 -17.63
CA ILE A 70 -13.74 -13.65 -18.35
C ILE A 70 -13.51 -14.89 -17.49
N PRO A 71 -14.02 -16.06 -17.92
CA PRO A 71 -13.95 -17.27 -17.11
C PRO A 71 -12.51 -17.74 -16.92
N ASP A 72 -12.26 -18.42 -15.81
CA ASP A 72 -10.98 -19.03 -15.53
C ASP A 72 -10.70 -20.20 -16.48
N VAL A 73 -9.42 -20.43 -16.80
CA VAL A 73 -8.96 -21.64 -17.48
C VAL A 73 -8.96 -22.78 -16.46
N PRO A 74 -9.76 -23.84 -16.64
CA PRO A 74 -9.81 -24.95 -15.70
C PRO A 74 -8.52 -25.77 -15.79
N LEU A 75 -7.96 -26.11 -14.62
CA LEU A 75 -6.79 -26.98 -14.46
C LEU A 75 -7.19 -28.34 -13.85
N GLY A 76 -8.35 -28.85 -14.26
CA GLY A 76 -8.92 -30.11 -13.78
C GLY A 76 -10.45 -30.11 -13.88
N ALA A 77 -11.06 -31.29 -13.86
CA ALA A 77 -12.51 -31.39 -13.90
C ALA A 77 -13.12 -31.12 -12.52
N PRO A 78 -14.18 -30.29 -12.39
CA PRO A 78 -14.83 -30.04 -11.10
C PRO A 78 -15.28 -31.31 -10.37
N ALA A 79 -15.62 -32.37 -11.11
CA ALA A 79 -15.99 -33.67 -10.56
C ALA A 79 -14.89 -34.31 -9.70
N TRP A 80 -13.62 -33.98 -9.91
CA TRP A 80 -12.49 -34.55 -9.18
C TRP A 80 -12.49 -34.20 -7.69
N LYS A 81 -13.16 -33.10 -7.28
CA LYS A 81 -13.35 -32.78 -5.86
C LYS A 81 -14.01 -33.92 -5.06
N ARG A 82 -14.91 -34.67 -5.70
CA ARG A 82 -15.68 -35.77 -5.07
C ARG A 82 -14.85 -37.02 -4.79
N VAL A 83 -13.69 -37.15 -5.44
CA VAL A 83 -12.83 -38.35 -5.33
C VAL A 83 -11.47 -38.03 -4.73
N TRP A 84 -11.25 -36.80 -4.25
CA TRP A 84 -10.07 -36.46 -3.45
C TRP A 84 -10.05 -37.28 -2.15
N PRO A 85 -8.88 -37.81 -1.70
CA PRO A 85 -7.52 -37.56 -2.19
C PRO A 85 -7.05 -38.50 -3.33
N ASN A 86 -7.93 -39.33 -3.90
CA ASN A 86 -7.58 -40.26 -4.98
C ASN A 86 -7.50 -39.61 -6.38
N ALA A 87 -7.79 -38.31 -6.49
CA ALA A 87 -7.54 -37.50 -7.67
C ALA A 87 -6.89 -36.17 -7.27
N VAL A 88 -6.21 -35.53 -8.23
CA VAL A 88 -5.66 -34.19 -8.07
C VAL A 88 -6.81 -33.21 -7.87
N TRP A 89 -6.73 -32.40 -6.82
CA TRP A 89 -7.74 -31.37 -6.56
C TRP A 89 -7.79 -30.39 -7.75
N PRO A 90 -8.97 -30.14 -8.36
CA PRO A 90 -9.05 -29.30 -9.54
C PRO A 90 -8.77 -27.83 -9.17
N GLY A 91 -8.04 -27.14 -10.04
CA GLY A 91 -7.75 -25.71 -9.92
C GLY A 91 -8.29 -24.91 -11.10
N GLY A 92 -8.01 -23.61 -11.09
CA GLY A 92 -8.24 -22.71 -12.21
C GLY A 92 -7.28 -21.54 -12.16
N ILE A 93 -7.00 -20.91 -13.29
CA ILE A 93 -6.23 -19.67 -13.36
C ILE A 93 -7.01 -18.64 -14.17
N PRO A 94 -6.77 -17.33 -14.00
CA PRO A 94 -7.54 -16.33 -14.72
C PRO A 94 -7.41 -16.51 -16.22
N GLY A 95 -8.52 -16.38 -16.96
CA GLY A 95 -8.55 -16.49 -18.43
C GLY A 95 -7.85 -15.36 -19.18
N VAL A 96 -7.35 -14.35 -18.45
CA VAL A 96 -6.51 -13.27 -18.97
C VAL A 96 -5.17 -13.27 -18.27
N ALA A 97 -4.13 -12.83 -18.99
CA ALA A 97 -2.82 -12.62 -18.39
C ALA A 97 -2.96 -11.67 -17.18
N PRO A 98 -2.56 -12.07 -15.96
CA PRO A 98 -2.77 -11.31 -14.73
C PRO A 98 -1.73 -10.19 -14.53
N LEU A 99 -1.31 -9.53 -15.62
CA LEU A 99 -0.19 -8.59 -15.65
C LEU A 99 -0.65 -7.14 -15.71
N ALA A 100 0.11 -6.24 -15.10
CA ALA A 100 0.00 -4.79 -15.29
C ALA A 100 1.39 -4.17 -15.22
N ILE A 101 1.55 -3.01 -15.84
CA ILE A 101 2.76 -2.20 -15.83
C ILE A 101 2.43 -0.87 -15.15
N ARG A 102 3.30 -0.39 -14.28
CA ARG A 102 3.16 0.95 -13.70
C ARG A 102 4.41 1.76 -13.96
N ILE A 103 4.25 3.01 -14.35
CA ILE A 103 5.35 3.91 -14.67
C ILE A 103 5.20 5.17 -13.83
N PHE A 104 6.26 5.52 -13.12
CA PHE A 104 6.37 6.77 -12.39
C PHE A 104 7.39 7.68 -13.04
N SER A 105 7.06 8.96 -13.03
CA SER A 105 8.01 10.05 -13.26
C SER A 105 8.09 10.91 -12.03
N ASP A 106 9.27 11.43 -11.72
CA ASP A 106 9.46 12.31 -10.59
C ASP A 106 10.14 13.59 -11.05
N THR A 107 9.51 14.72 -10.74
CA THR A 107 10.07 16.06 -10.95
C THR A 107 10.21 16.72 -9.60
N VAL A 108 11.44 17.01 -9.17
CA VAL A 108 11.71 17.76 -7.94
C VAL A 108 12.09 19.18 -8.31
N LEU A 109 11.36 20.14 -7.74
CA LEU A 109 11.64 21.56 -7.87
C LEU A 109 12.51 21.99 -6.68
N ASN A 110 13.61 22.65 -7.00
CA ASN A 110 14.63 23.11 -6.07
C ASN A 110 15.12 22.00 -5.09
N PRO A 111 15.68 20.88 -5.60
CA PRO A 111 16.06 19.72 -4.80
C PRO A 111 17.11 20.01 -3.72
N ASN A 112 17.91 21.06 -3.88
CA ASN A 112 18.90 21.47 -2.89
C ASN A 112 18.90 23.00 -2.72
N PRO A 113 17.96 23.55 -1.93
CA PRO A 113 17.82 24.99 -1.75
C PRO A 113 19.02 25.62 -1.02
N ALA A 114 19.79 24.81 -0.27
CA ALA A 114 20.97 25.26 0.46
C ALA A 114 22.20 25.46 -0.43
N ASN A 115 22.18 24.94 -1.66
CA ASN A 115 23.26 25.08 -2.63
C ASN A 115 22.78 25.89 -3.86
N PRO A 116 23.11 27.19 -3.96
CA PRO A 116 22.72 28.03 -5.10
C PRO A 116 23.21 27.53 -6.48
N ALA A 117 24.25 26.69 -6.51
CA ALA A 117 24.79 26.08 -7.73
C ALA A 117 24.08 24.77 -8.12
N ALA A 118 23.18 24.25 -7.28
CA ALA A 118 22.44 23.03 -7.58
C ALA A 118 21.39 23.25 -8.69
N PRO A 119 21.01 22.18 -9.43
CA PRO A 119 19.89 22.25 -10.37
C PRO A 119 18.62 22.71 -9.66
N LYS A 120 17.89 23.64 -10.29
CA LYS A 120 16.60 24.15 -9.78
C LYS A 120 15.42 23.25 -10.13
N VAL A 121 15.59 22.36 -11.10
CA VAL A 121 14.60 21.37 -11.52
C VAL A 121 15.37 20.10 -11.79
N ASP A 122 14.95 19.02 -11.16
CA ASP A 122 15.44 17.67 -11.42
C ASP A 122 14.26 16.85 -11.95
N PHE A 123 14.43 16.25 -13.13
CA PHE A 123 13.38 15.50 -13.82
C PHE A 123 13.89 14.10 -14.14
N VAL A 124 13.15 13.10 -13.69
CA VAL A 124 13.47 11.69 -13.87
C VAL A 124 12.28 10.98 -14.52
N PHE A 125 12.52 10.37 -15.68
CA PHE A 125 11.55 9.54 -16.38
C PHE A 125 12.23 8.33 -17.06
N PRO A 126 11.75 7.09 -16.81
CA PRO A 126 10.95 6.73 -15.65
C PRO A 126 11.82 6.87 -14.37
N ASN A 127 11.23 7.40 -13.30
CA ASN A 127 11.83 7.28 -11.97
C ASN A 127 11.71 5.85 -11.44
N GLU A 128 10.61 5.18 -11.78
CA GLU A 128 10.35 3.79 -11.41
C GLU A 128 9.43 3.15 -12.45
N PHE A 129 9.73 1.91 -12.81
CA PHE A 129 8.96 1.07 -13.72
C PHE A 129 8.63 -0.24 -13.00
N GLU A 130 7.34 -0.52 -12.79
CA GLU A 130 6.88 -1.71 -12.08
C GLU A 130 6.23 -2.72 -13.05
N PHE A 131 6.56 -3.99 -12.88
CA PHE A 131 5.76 -5.11 -13.41
C PHE A 131 4.97 -5.72 -12.25
N LEU A 132 3.66 -5.71 -12.39
CA LEU A 132 2.71 -6.22 -11.42
C LEU A 132 2.09 -7.51 -11.95
N VAL A 133 2.00 -8.51 -11.09
CA VAL A 133 1.26 -9.74 -11.36
C VAL A 133 0.33 -10.04 -10.18
N GLY A 134 -0.94 -10.32 -10.44
CA GLY A 134 -1.90 -10.57 -9.37
C GLY A 134 -3.12 -11.32 -9.85
N GLY A 135 -3.51 -12.36 -9.12
CA GLY A 135 -4.59 -13.24 -9.55
C GLY A 135 -4.99 -14.27 -8.49
N THR A 136 -5.93 -15.13 -8.87
CA THR A 136 -6.38 -16.27 -8.08
C THR A 136 -5.97 -17.58 -8.74
N ALA A 137 -5.63 -18.59 -7.94
CA ALA A 137 -5.39 -19.96 -8.39
C ALA A 137 -6.45 -20.87 -7.76
N GLY A 138 -7.56 -21.08 -8.47
CA GLY A 138 -8.75 -21.74 -7.95
C GLY A 138 -9.48 -20.91 -6.89
N GLU A 139 -10.26 -21.60 -6.06
CA GLU A 139 -11.23 -20.98 -5.15
C GLU A 139 -10.58 -20.35 -3.91
N ASN A 140 -9.44 -20.90 -3.45
CA ASN A 140 -8.90 -20.61 -2.12
C ASN A 140 -7.42 -20.19 -2.13
N ILE A 141 -6.85 -19.88 -3.30
CA ILE A 141 -5.46 -19.38 -3.37
C ILE A 141 -5.46 -18.10 -4.18
N SER A 142 -4.75 -17.09 -3.70
CA SER A 142 -4.43 -15.87 -4.43
C SER A 142 -2.93 -15.59 -4.39
N TYR A 143 -2.43 -14.80 -5.33
CA TYR A 143 -1.02 -14.48 -5.44
C TYR A 143 -0.81 -13.05 -5.90
N TRP A 144 0.35 -12.51 -5.53
CA TRP A 144 0.79 -11.17 -5.91
C TRP A 144 2.31 -11.16 -6.14
N GLY A 145 2.75 -10.43 -7.15
CA GLY A 145 4.15 -10.18 -7.47
C GLY A 145 4.35 -8.76 -7.99
N GLU A 146 5.46 -8.16 -7.63
CA GLU A 146 5.84 -6.80 -8.01
C GLU A 146 7.36 -6.74 -8.20
N LEU A 147 7.77 -6.45 -9.43
CA LEU A 147 9.16 -6.20 -9.81
C LEU A 147 9.29 -4.71 -10.10
N GLU A 148 10.29 -4.04 -9.54
CA GLU A 148 10.53 -2.61 -9.69
C GLU A 148 11.90 -2.39 -10.35
N ILE A 149 11.96 -1.56 -11.38
CA ILE A 149 13.18 -1.00 -11.94
C ILE A 149 13.22 0.47 -11.56
N THR A 150 14.11 0.84 -10.65
CA THR A 150 14.23 2.23 -10.17
C THR A 150 15.36 2.96 -10.89
N SER A 151 15.28 4.30 -10.97
CA SER A 151 16.35 5.16 -11.48
C SER A 151 17.71 4.78 -10.88
N GLY A 152 18.69 4.47 -11.73
CA GLY A 152 19.93 3.79 -11.34
C GLY A 152 19.99 2.30 -11.72
N ASP A 153 19.09 1.85 -12.62
CA ASP A 153 19.07 0.54 -13.28
C ASP A 153 19.04 -0.69 -12.36
N ARG A 154 18.53 -0.51 -11.14
CA ARG A 154 18.38 -1.59 -10.17
C ARG A 154 17.03 -2.26 -10.30
N LEU A 155 17.03 -3.57 -10.56
CA LEU A 155 15.86 -4.45 -10.44
C LEU A 155 15.70 -4.93 -8.98
N ASP A 156 14.55 -4.71 -8.37
CA ASP A 156 14.16 -5.27 -7.05
C ASP A 156 12.86 -6.06 -7.17
N LEU A 157 12.74 -7.16 -6.42
CA LEU A 157 11.48 -7.89 -6.26
C LEU A 157 10.72 -7.32 -5.08
N ALA A 158 9.95 -6.25 -5.24
CA ALA A 158 9.30 -5.57 -4.12
C ALA A 158 8.42 -6.45 -3.23
N ARG A 159 7.47 -7.18 -3.84
CA ARG A 159 6.57 -8.12 -3.17
C ARG A 159 6.42 -9.39 -4.01
N ALA A 160 6.29 -10.53 -3.34
CA ALA A 160 6.02 -11.82 -3.95
C ALA A 160 5.44 -12.75 -2.89
N PHE A 161 4.14 -12.98 -2.92
CA PHE A 161 3.47 -13.82 -1.93
C PHE A 161 2.30 -14.58 -2.52
N ALA A 162 1.98 -15.69 -1.87
CA ALA A 162 0.73 -16.41 -2.03
C ALA A 162 -0.10 -16.29 -0.76
N GLN A 163 -1.42 -16.30 -0.91
CA GLN A 163 -2.38 -16.27 0.17
C GLN A 163 -3.33 -17.45 0.02
N PHE A 164 -3.51 -18.21 1.10
CA PHE A 164 -4.47 -19.28 1.23
C PHE A 164 -5.69 -18.70 1.93
N ASP A 165 -6.75 -18.54 1.15
CA ASP A 165 -7.98 -17.84 1.50
C ASP A 165 -9.02 -18.81 2.05
N HIS A 166 -9.83 -18.31 2.98
CA HIS A 166 -11.01 -19.00 3.49
C HIS A 166 -10.73 -20.44 3.98
N ILE A 167 -9.66 -20.63 4.75
CA ILE A 167 -9.29 -21.95 5.31
C ILE A 167 -10.45 -22.44 6.19
N GLY A 168 -10.99 -23.62 5.88
CA GLY A 168 -12.19 -24.14 6.55
C GLY A 168 -13.49 -23.42 6.17
N GLY A 169 -13.51 -22.70 5.04
CA GLY A 169 -14.70 -22.02 4.52
C GLY A 169 -15.04 -20.71 5.23
N THR A 170 -14.09 -20.09 5.93
CA THR A 170 -14.35 -18.87 6.72
C THR A 170 -13.34 -17.76 6.43
N THR A 171 -13.83 -16.52 6.30
CA THR A 171 -12.97 -15.32 6.18
C THR A 171 -12.11 -15.05 7.42
N LEU A 172 -12.36 -15.77 8.53
CA LEU A 172 -11.61 -15.66 9.78
C LEU A 172 -10.26 -16.38 9.73
N ALA A 173 -10.00 -17.25 8.75
CA ALA A 173 -8.77 -18.01 8.70
C ALA A 173 -8.15 -17.92 7.31
N ASN A 174 -7.07 -17.16 7.21
CA ASN A 174 -6.29 -16.99 5.99
C ASN A 174 -4.80 -17.02 6.34
N LEU A 175 -3.97 -17.46 5.38
CA LEU A 175 -2.53 -17.57 5.55
C LEU A 175 -1.81 -16.90 4.39
N VAL A 176 -0.90 -15.98 4.65
CA VAL A 176 -0.01 -15.37 3.64
C VAL A 176 1.39 -15.94 3.83
N VAL A 177 2.05 -16.32 2.74
CA VAL A 177 3.43 -16.81 2.73
C VAL A 177 4.20 -16.10 1.62
N GLY A 178 5.36 -15.52 1.95
CA GLY A 178 6.27 -14.92 0.97
C GLY A 178 6.87 -13.60 1.44
N ARG A 179 7.21 -12.72 0.49
CA ARG A 179 7.67 -11.35 0.70
C ARG A 179 6.48 -10.39 0.58
N PHE A 180 6.04 -9.83 1.69
CA PHE A 180 4.86 -8.97 1.75
C PHE A 180 5.04 -7.81 2.73
N GLU A 181 4.06 -6.91 2.78
CA GLU A 181 3.98 -5.88 3.81
C GLU A 181 3.16 -6.37 5.00
N PRO A 182 3.75 -6.50 6.21
CA PRO A 182 3.03 -6.90 7.41
C PRO A 182 1.77 -6.05 7.65
N ARG A 183 0.65 -6.68 8.04
CA ARG A 183 -0.57 -5.93 8.40
C ARG A 183 -0.41 -5.06 9.66
N ALA A 184 0.67 -5.24 10.42
CA ALA A 184 1.05 -4.33 11.50
C ALA A 184 1.32 -2.90 10.99
N VAL A 185 1.66 -2.72 9.70
CA VAL A 185 1.79 -1.39 9.09
C VAL A 185 0.42 -0.68 9.10
N PRO A 186 0.26 0.43 9.85
CA PRO A 186 -1.06 1.02 10.08
C PRO A 186 -1.68 1.58 8.80
N PHE A 187 -0.87 2.19 7.94
CA PHE A 187 -1.27 2.73 6.64
C PHE A 187 -0.25 2.36 5.57
N SER A 188 -0.65 1.45 4.68
CA SER A 188 0.19 0.92 3.61
C SER A 188 0.53 1.95 2.54
N ARG A 189 1.81 1.99 2.14
CA ARG A 189 2.25 2.74 0.96
C ARG A 189 1.68 2.18 -0.36
N PHE A 190 1.36 0.89 -0.40
CA PHE A 190 0.97 0.19 -1.62
C PHE A 190 -0.50 0.36 -1.98
N TRP A 191 -1.38 0.61 -1.00
CA TRP A 191 -2.83 0.62 -1.24
C TRP A 191 -3.63 1.63 -0.40
N ARG A 192 -2.97 2.45 0.44
CA ARG A 192 -3.62 3.56 1.19
C ARG A 192 -3.11 4.95 0.82
N ARG A 193 -2.05 5.07 0.02
CA ARG A 193 -1.31 6.33 -0.17
C ARG A 193 -1.94 7.28 -1.20
N VAL A 194 -2.19 8.53 -0.80
CA VAL A 194 -2.56 9.65 -1.70
C VAL A 194 -1.33 10.46 -2.10
N THR A 195 -0.51 10.84 -1.12
CA THR A 195 0.78 11.52 -1.29
C THR A 195 1.84 10.57 -1.89
N GLN A 196 3.03 11.07 -2.19
CA GLN A 196 4.17 10.28 -2.64
C GLN A 196 5.13 10.00 -1.51
N SER A 197 5.38 11.00 -0.67
CA SER A 197 6.15 10.84 0.55
C SER A 197 5.49 9.83 1.49
N ASP A 198 6.29 8.90 2.01
CA ASP A 198 5.82 7.89 2.96
C ASP A 198 5.48 8.53 4.31
N VAL A 199 4.52 7.92 5.02
CA VAL A 199 4.13 8.35 6.37
C VAL A 199 5.19 7.91 7.37
N ILE A 200 5.44 8.74 8.40
CA ILE A 200 6.56 8.48 9.31
C ILE A 200 6.39 7.22 10.17
N THR A 201 5.17 6.69 10.29
CA THR A 201 4.84 5.50 11.09
C THR A 201 4.78 4.21 10.28
N SER A 202 5.20 4.20 9.02
CA SER A 202 5.19 2.97 8.21
C SER A 202 6.44 2.11 8.39
N ASP A 203 7.42 2.53 9.19
CA ASP A 203 8.70 1.83 9.37
C ASP A 203 8.75 1.05 10.69
N PHE A 204 9.09 -0.25 10.59
CA PHE A 204 9.16 -1.17 11.72
C PHE A 204 10.56 -1.73 11.97
N THR A 205 11.46 -1.71 10.98
CA THR A 205 12.74 -2.43 11.05
C THR A 205 13.92 -1.50 10.94
N HIS A 206 14.93 -1.72 11.78
CA HIS A 206 16.22 -1.07 11.64
C HIS A 206 17.10 -1.85 10.66
N VAL A 207 17.72 -1.17 9.68
CA VAL A 207 18.72 -1.76 8.77
C VAL A 207 20.04 -1.04 9.04
N SER A 208 21.17 -1.74 8.96
CA SER A 208 22.51 -1.13 9.04
C SER A 208 22.60 0.14 8.18
N GLY A 209 22.79 1.30 8.83
CA GLY A 209 22.84 2.62 8.17
C GLY A 209 21.72 3.61 8.52
N GLY A 210 20.72 3.24 9.33
CA GLY A 210 19.71 4.16 9.90
C GLY A 210 18.28 3.61 9.81
N LEU A 211 17.29 4.43 10.20
CA LEU A 211 15.87 4.16 9.95
C LEU A 211 15.66 3.99 8.44
N ASN A 212 15.19 2.82 8.01
CA ASN A 212 15.14 2.46 6.60
C ASN A 212 13.74 1.95 6.27
N PHE A 213 13.00 2.72 5.48
CA PHE A 213 11.57 2.59 5.13
C PHE A 213 11.21 1.34 4.30
N LYS A 214 11.71 0.16 4.66
CA LYS A 214 11.46 -1.08 3.90
C LYS A 214 10.39 -1.91 4.57
N THR A 215 9.14 -1.60 4.24
CA THR A 215 7.93 -2.30 4.70
C THR A 215 7.77 -3.72 4.15
N ARG A 216 8.81 -4.33 3.56
CA ARG A 216 8.74 -5.60 2.82
C ARG A 216 9.50 -6.67 3.60
N GLN A 217 8.81 -7.70 4.06
CA GLN A 217 9.42 -8.77 4.86
C GLN A 217 9.10 -10.14 4.31
N ALA A 218 10.06 -11.05 4.38
CA ALA A 218 9.85 -12.45 4.09
C ALA A 218 9.32 -13.17 5.35
N GLY A 219 8.21 -13.89 5.23
CA GLY A 219 7.66 -14.66 6.36
C GLY A 219 6.29 -15.26 6.11
N ILE A 220 5.54 -15.42 7.19
CA ILE A 220 4.20 -16.01 7.24
C ILE A 220 3.29 -15.12 8.10
N GLU A 221 2.06 -14.86 7.63
CA GLU A 221 1.03 -14.15 8.38
C GLU A 221 -0.26 -14.97 8.43
N PHE A 222 -0.79 -15.21 9.63
CA PHE A 222 -2.15 -15.69 9.81
C PHE A 222 -3.07 -14.52 10.14
N TRP A 223 -4.20 -14.42 9.46
CA TRP A 223 -5.10 -13.29 9.64
C TRP A 223 -6.55 -13.64 9.31
N GLY A 224 -7.46 -12.81 9.81
CA GLY A 224 -8.89 -13.02 9.65
C GLY A 224 -9.67 -11.72 9.65
N VAL A 225 -10.81 -11.75 8.96
CA VAL A 225 -11.79 -10.66 8.93
C VAL A 225 -13.20 -11.18 9.11
N LYS A 226 -14.05 -10.34 9.67
CA LYS A 226 -15.49 -10.60 9.75
C LYS A 226 -16.26 -9.29 9.70
N SER A 227 -17.09 -9.13 8.68
CA SER A 227 -18.03 -8.01 8.60
C SER A 227 -18.96 -7.98 9.81
N GLY A 228 -19.29 -6.78 10.28
CA GLY A 228 -20.19 -6.59 11.42
C GLY A 228 -21.67 -6.84 11.05
N PRO A 229 -22.58 -6.60 12.01
CA PRO A 229 -24.02 -6.77 11.79
C PRO A 229 -24.52 -6.04 10.54
N ARG A 230 -25.44 -6.66 9.80
CA ARG A 230 -25.99 -6.13 8.54
C ARG A 230 -24.91 -5.84 7.46
N GLY A 231 -23.78 -6.54 7.51
CA GLY A 231 -22.70 -6.39 6.54
C GLY A 231 -21.97 -5.06 6.60
N LYS A 232 -22.02 -4.36 7.75
CA LYS A 232 -21.35 -3.06 7.96
C LYS A 232 -20.18 -3.18 8.91
N GLY A 233 -19.11 -2.42 8.65
CA GLY A 233 -17.93 -2.40 9.49
C GLY A 233 -17.36 -3.81 9.72
N GLY A 234 -16.80 -4.05 10.91
CA GLY A 234 -16.35 -5.38 11.33
C GLY A 234 -14.93 -5.41 11.88
N VAL A 235 -14.45 -6.61 12.18
CA VAL A 235 -13.16 -6.86 12.81
C VAL A 235 -12.15 -7.37 11.80
N GLU A 236 -10.89 -6.93 11.95
CA GLU A 236 -9.71 -7.47 11.26
C GLU A 236 -8.64 -7.75 12.31
N TYR A 237 -8.00 -8.91 12.24
CA TYR A 237 -6.83 -9.24 13.06
C TYR A 237 -5.77 -9.97 12.24
N ALA A 238 -4.52 -9.87 12.70
CA ALA A 238 -3.41 -10.63 12.14
C ALA A 238 -2.35 -10.91 13.21
N VAL A 239 -1.63 -12.01 13.03
CA VAL A 239 -0.37 -12.33 13.71
C VAL A 239 0.59 -12.87 12.67
N GLY A 240 1.86 -12.49 12.77
CA GLY A 240 2.84 -12.97 11.80
C GLY A 240 4.23 -13.11 12.36
N VAL A 241 5.01 -13.91 11.65
CA VAL A 241 6.40 -14.21 11.93
C VAL A 241 7.19 -13.96 10.65
N VAL A 242 8.21 -13.11 10.74
CA VAL A 242 8.99 -12.63 9.60
C VAL A 242 10.47 -12.57 9.94
N ASN A 243 11.30 -12.50 8.91
CA ASN A 243 12.73 -12.29 9.08
C ASN A 243 13.01 -10.84 9.51
N GLY A 244 13.91 -10.66 10.48
CA GLY A 244 14.33 -9.32 10.93
C GLY A 244 15.21 -8.55 9.95
N ASN A 245 15.56 -9.18 8.82
CA ASN A 245 16.37 -8.60 7.75
C ASN A 245 15.55 -8.18 6.54
N GLY A 246 14.25 -7.95 6.74
CA GLY A 246 13.31 -7.60 5.69
C GLY A 246 13.21 -8.73 4.65
N PRO A 247 13.50 -8.48 3.36
CA PRO A 247 13.27 -9.46 2.32
C PRO A 247 14.43 -10.43 2.07
N PHE A 248 15.57 -10.24 2.74
CA PHE A 248 16.78 -11.02 2.49
C PHE A 248 16.78 -12.31 3.31
N ARG A 249 17.72 -13.21 2.97
CA ARG A 249 18.02 -14.36 3.83
C ARG A 249 18.33 -13.85 5.22
N ASP A 250 17.75 -14.53 6.19
CA ASP A 250 17.92 -14.12 7.57
C ASP A 250 19.39 -14.19 7.96
N ASN A 251 19.90 -13.11 8.54
CA ASN A 251 21.28 -13.01 9.02
C ASN A 251 21.38 -13.20 10.54
N ASN A 252 20.25 -13.43 11.22
CA ASN A 252 20.20 -13.76 12.64
C ASN A 252 19.25 -14.93 12.90
N THR A 253 19.35 -15.54 14.08
CA THR A 253 18.53 -16.69 14.47
C THR A 253 17.15 -16.28 14.98
N ALA A 254 17.01 -15.06 15.50
CA ALA A 254 15.75 -14.55 15.98
C ALA A 254 14.74 -14.38 14.83
N LYS A 255 13.46 -14.33 15.19
CA LYS A 255 12.39 -14.03 14.25
C LYS A 255 11.63 -12.84 14.80
N ASP A 256 11.22 -11.98 13.90
CA ASP A 256 10.41 -10.84 14.26
C ASP A 256 8.96 -11.29 14.28
N VAL A 257 8.23 -10.82 15.29
CA VAL A 257 6.83 -11.18 15.52
C VAL A 257 6.00 -9.91 15.62
N TYR A 258 4.80 -9.96 15.08
CA TYR A 258 3.89 -8.82 15.14
C TYR A 258 2.45 -9.26 15.29
N TYR A 259 1.63 -8.30 15.70
CA TYR A 259 0.19 -8.44 15.72
C TYR A 259 -0.50 -7.20 15.19
N ARG A 260 -1.75 -7.40 14.78
CA ARG A 260 -2.68 -6.37 14.35
C ARG A 260 -4.08 -6.70 14.87
N LEU A 261 -4.79 -5.69 15.36
CA LEU A 261 -6.22 -5.77 15.62
C LEU A 261 -6.87 -4.43 15.27
N SER A 262 -7.97 -4.47 14.52
CA SER A 262 -8.78 -3.28 14.26
C SER A 262 -10.26 -3.60 14.21
N TYR A 263 -11.07 -2.60 14.52
CA TYR A 263 -12.52 -2.65 14.45
C TYR A 263 -13.03 -1.43 13.68
N LYS A 264 -13.88 -1.69 12.68
CA LYS A 264 -14.55 -0.69 11.85
C LYS A 264 -16.03 -0.61 12.27
N ILE A 265 -16.52 0.61 12.46
CA ILE A 265 -17.91 0.94 12.75
C ILE A 265 -18.50 1.66 11.53
N GLY A 266 -19.68 1.23 11.08
CA GLY A 266 -20.36 1.85 9.94
C GLY A 266 -19.76 1.49 8.58
N GLY A 267 -20.27 2.17 7.55
CA GLY A 267 -19.90 1.94 6.16
C GLY A 267 -19.99 0.50 5.67
N PHE A 268 -19.20 0.21 4.64
CA PHE A 268 -19.08 -1.10 4.00
C PHE A 268 -18.42 -2.12 4.93
N GLY A 269 -18.83 -3.39 4.84
CA GLY A 269 -18.26 -4.47 5.63
C GLY A 269 -16.80 -4.76 5.27
N VAL A 270 -15.96 -5.09 6.28
CA VAL A 270 -14.53 -5.36 6.08
C VAL A 270 -14.23 -6.59 5.21
N ALA A 271 -15.21 -7.47 5.05
CA ALA A 271 -15.16 -8.65 4.18
C ALA A 271 -16.26 -8.61 3.10
N GLY A 272 -16.89 -7.45 2.84
CA GLY A 272 -18.01 -7.31 1.91
C GLY A 272 -19.36 -7.08 2.57
N SER A 273 -20.37 -6.76 1.76
CA SER A 273 -21.77 -6.75 2.20
C SER A 273 -22.28 -8.17 2.42
N ALA A 274 -23.24 -8.33 3.33
CA ALA A 274 -23.96 -9.59 3.49
C ALA A 274 -25.08 -9.76 2.44
N GLU A 275 -25.52 -8.64 1.87
CA GLU A 275 -26.54 -8.60 0.82
C GLU A 275 -25.88 -8.76 -0.54
N GLU A 276 -26.47 -9.61 -1.37
CA GLU A 276 -26.09 -9.79 -2.76
C GLU A 276 -26.45 -8.52 -3.55
N THR A 277 -25.45 -7.95 -4.23
CA THR A 277 -25.65 -6.76 -5.07
C THR A 277 -25.80 -7.17 -6.53
N GLU A 278 -26.71 -6.53 -7.27
CA GLU A 278 -26.84 -6.75 -8.71
C GLU A 278 -25.73 -6.05 -9.51
N GLU A 279 -25.23 -4.92 -9.02
CA GLU A 279 -24.25 -4.08 -9.72
C GLU A 279 -23.09 -3.67 -8.81
N LEU A 280 -21.91 -3.50 -9.40
CA LEU A 280 -20.73 -3.00 -8.70
C LEU A 280 -20.81 -1.47 -8.55
N PRO A 281 -20.35 -0.90 -7.42
CA PRO A 281 -20.38 0.54 -7.21
C PRO A 281 -19.56 1.29 -8.26
N GLN A 282 -20.20 2.24 -8.96
CA GLN A 282 -19.57 3.04 -10.03
C GLN A 282 -19.44 4.54 -9.68
N SER A 283 -20.08 5.03 -8.61
CA SER A 283 -20.10 6.44 -8.24
C SER A 283 -19.82 6.67 -6.76
N ASN A 284 -19.38 7.89 -6.40
CA ASN A 284 -19.05 8.29 -5.02
C ASN A 284 -18.14 7.29 -4.30
N ASN A 285 -17.19 6.71 -5.05
CA ASN A 285 -16.25 5.69 -4.64
C ASN A 285 -15.29 6.12 -3.51
N TRP A 286 -15.36 7.35 -3.02
CA TRP A 286 -14.60 7.88 -1.89
C TRP A 286 -15.39 7.99 -0.59
N ARG A 287 -16.71 7.76 -0.62
CA ARG A 287 -17.58 7.83 0.55
C ARG A 287 -17.76 6.46 1.18
N ASP A 288 -17.75 6.42 2.51
CA ASP A 288 -17.97 5.18 3.28
C ASP A 288 -18.74 5.44 4.60
N ASP A 289 -18.64 6.64 5.19
CA ASP A 289 -19.29 6.99 6.46
C ASP A 289 -19.00 5.96 7.57
N SER A 290 -17.72 5.87 7.93
CA SER A 290 -17.20 4.87 8.85
C SER A 290 -16.06 5.39 9.72
N VAL A 291 -15.83 4.70 10.83
CA VAL A 291 -14.66 4.91 11.69
C VAL A 291 -14.00 3.56 11.92
N ARG A 292 -12.71 3.45 11.61
CA ARG A 292 -11.89 2.29 11.97
C ARG A 292 -10.88 2.72 13.02
N ILE A 293 -10.78 1.93 14.09
CA ILE A 293 -9.80 2.11 15.16
C ILE A 293 -8.99 0.82 15.24
N GLY A 294 -7.70 0.91 15.46
CA GLY A 294 -6.89 -0.28 15.66
C GLY A 294 -5.64 -0.05 16.47
N THR A 295 -5.01 -1.18 16.83
CA THR A 295 -3.74 -1.30 17.52
C THR A 295 -2.83 -2.26 16.76
N PHE A 296 -1.53 -2.09 16.93
CA PHE A 296 -0.51 -2.95 16.36
C PHE A 296 0.71 -3.02 17.28
N GLY A 297 1.49 -4.09 17.13
CA GLY A 297 2.76 -4.22 17.80
C GLY A 297 3.71 -5.10 17.03
N TYR A 298 5.00 -4.87 17.23
CA TYR A 298 6.09 -5.51 16.52
C TYR A 298 7.28 -5.65 17.47
N VAL A 299 7.88 -6.84 17.52
CA VAL A 299 9.08 -7.10 18.32
C VAL A 299 10.06 -7.87 17.44
N GLY A 300 11.32 -7.46 17.47
CA GLY A 300 12.32 -8.03 16.59
C GLY A 300 13.75 -7.86 17.08
N LYS A 301 14.65 -8.51 16.36
CA LYS A 301 16.10 -8.35 16.53
C LYS A 301 16.75 -8.16 15.18
N GLY A 302 17.44 -7.03 15.01
CA GLY A 302 18.15 -6.67 13.78
C GLY A 302 19.67 -6.75 13.98
N LEU A 303 20.41 -6.84 12.87
CA LEU A 303 21.86 -6.59 12.88
C LEU A 303 22.14 -5.21 12.27
N PHE A 304 22.99 -4.44 12.95
CA PHE A 304 23.35 -3.07 12.56
C PHE A 304 24.88 -2.86 12.51
N GLY A 305 25.34 -2.05 11.55
CA GLY A 305 26.73 -1.58 11.45
C GLY A 305 27.75 -2.62 10.95
N THR A 306 29.01 -2.18 10.88
CA THR A 306 30.18 -3.01 10.55
C THR A 306 31.28 -2.71 11.57
N PRO A 307 31.68 -3.66 12.44
CA PRO A 307 31.15 -5.03 12.57
C PRO A 307 29.69 -5.04 13.02
N ALA A 308 28.97 -6.11 12.65
CA ALA A 308 27.55 -6.27 12.98
C ALA A 308 27.32 -6.32 14.49
N ARG A 309 26.39 -5.50 14.97
CA ARG A 309 25.90 -5.44 16.35
C ARG A 309 24.42 -5.80 16.36
N GLU A 310 23.99 -6.52 17.39
CA GLU A 310 22.57 -6.83 17.57
C GLU A 310 21.82 -5.59 18.06
N ASP A 311 20.60 -5.39 17.57
CA ASP A 311 19.68 -4.36 18.02
C ASP A 311 18.36 -5.03 18.40
N GLU A 312 18.04 -5.03 19.69
CA GLU A 312 16.75 -5.51 20.19
C GLU A 312 15.74 -4.37 20.15
N PHE A 313 14.64 -4.55 19.42
CA PHE A 313 13.69 -3.47 19.21
C PHE A 313 12.24 -3.90 19.38
N TRP A 314 11.40 -2.94 19.75
CA TRP A 314 9.96 -3.08 19.69
C TRP A 314 9.29 -1.80 19.18
N ARG A 315 8.11 -1.98 18.60
CA ARG A 315 7.18 -0.93 18.17
C ARG A 315 5.78 -1.28 18.67
N ALA A 316 5.03 -0.31 19.18
CA ALA A 316 3.63 -0.48 19.52
C ALA A 316 2.88 0.82 19.28
N GLY A 317 1.64 0.72 18.80
CA GLY A 317 0.91 1.90 18.39
C GLY A 317 -0.56 1.65 18.11
N GLY A 318 -1.24 2.74 17.78
CA GLY A 318 -2.65 2.74 17.40
C GLY A 318 -2.91 3.66 16.21
N ASP A 319 -4.02 3.40 15.54
CA ASP A 319 -4.43 4.13 14.36
C ASP A 319 -5.95 4.35 14.31
N VAL A 320 -6.35 5.43 13.63
CA VAL A 320 -7.74 5.77 13.35
C VAL A 320 -7.89 6.16 11.88
N ASP A 321 -8.98 5.74 11.26
CA ASP A 321 -9.34 6.03 9.86
C ASP A 321 -10.84 6.35 9.79
N LEU A 322 -11.14 7.63 9.63
CA LEU A 322 -12.49 8.21 9.60
C LEU A 322 -12.84 8.60 8.17
N PHE A 323 -13.92 8.05 7.64
CA PHE A 323 -14.59 8.53 6.44
C PHE A 323 -15.87 9.24 6.84
N PHE A 324 -16.04 10.48 6.37
CA PHE A 324 -17.29 11.22 6.53
C PHE A 324 -17.55 12.04 5.27
N ARG A 325 -18.56 11.62 4.49
CA ARG A 325 -18.86 12.21 3.17
C ARG A 325 -17.59 12.30 2.31
N ASP A 326 -17.23 13.50 1.89
CA ASP A 326 -16.11 13.77 0.98
C ASP A 326 -14.75 13.89 1.68
N LEU A 327 -14.71 13.74 3.01
CA LEU A 327 -13.51 13.81 3.85
C LEU A 327 -13.09 12.42 4.32
N ASN A 328 -11.80 12.10 4.18
CA ASN A 328 -11.15 11.02 4.89
C ASN A 328 -10.03 11.59 5.79
N LEU A 329 -10.16 11.42 7.10
CA LEU A 329 -9.20 11.84 8.11
C LEU A 329 -8.63 10.60 8.78
N TYR A 330 -7.31 10.46 8.80
CA TYR A 330 -6.66 9.30 9.39
C TYR A 330 -5.33 9.65 10.04
N ALA A 331 -4.97 8.89 11.06
CA ALA A 331 -3.80 9.15 11.88
C ALA A 331 -3.26 7.85 12.48
N ALA A 332 -1.97 7.82 12.77
CA ALA A 332 -1.35 6.79 13.58
C ALA A 332 -0.35 7.40 14.56
N VAL A 333 -0.18 6.73 15.70
CA VAL A 333 0.87 7.00 16.69
C VAL A 333 1.57 5.70 17.03
N MET A 334 2.90 5.76 17.15
CA MET A 334 3.76 4.61 17.43
C MET A 334 4.84 5.02 18.43
N ARG A 335 4.94 4.28 19.53
CA ARG A 335 6.10 4.29 20.43
C ARG A 335 7.06 3.19 19.95
N GLY A 336 8.35 3.49 19.93
CA GLY A 336 9.40 2.53 19.62
C GLY A 336 10.54 2.61 20.61
N ARG A 337 11.24 1.48 20.76
CA ARG A 337 12.50 1.38 21.51
C ARG A 337 13.49 0.54 20.72
N ASP A 338 14.75 0.96 20.74
CA ASP A 338 15.90 0.27 20.15
C ASP A 338 17.00 0.14 21.20
N LYS A 339 17.66 -1.02 21.26
CA LYS A 339 18.70 -1.31 22.25
C LYS A 339 19.83 -2.09 21.58
N MET A 340 20.89 -1.36 21.27
CA MET A 340 22.10 -1.94 20.66
C MET A 340 22.89 -2.76 21.67
N ALA A 341 23.34 -3.96 21.29
CA ALA A 341 24.18 -4.85 22.07
C ALA A 341 25.58 -5.02 21.42
N PRO A 342 26.63 -5.26 22.22
CA PRO A 342 26.64 -5.20 23.68
C PRO A 342 26.75 -3.76 24.21
N GLY A 343 26.07 -3.46 25.32
CA GLY A 343 26.29 -2.25 26.12
C GLY A 343 25.71 -0.92 25.60
N GLY A 344 24.91 -0.92 24.52
CA GLY A 344 24.22 0.27 24.05
C GLY A 344 23.07 0.68 24.97
N ALA A 345 22.92 1.99 25.17
CA ALA A 345 21.76 2.54 25.86
C ALA A 345 20.50 2.28 25.03
N ALA A 346 19.39 2.00 25.73
CA ALA A 346 18.10 1.94 25.08
C ALA A 346 17.68 3.35 24.66
N ASN A 347 17.19 3.50 23.44
CA ASN A 347 16.66 4.75 22.91
C ASN A 347 15.18 4.56 22.63
N GLU A 348 14.36 5.50 23.06
CA GLU A 348 12.94 5.50 22.74
C GLU A 348 12.57 6.68 21.85
N PHE A 349 11.50 6.49 21.08
CA PHE A 349 10.94 7.54 20.24
C PHE A 349 9.44 7.38 20.11
N THR A 350 8.76 8.47 19.77
CA THR A 350 7.34 8.48 19.40
C THR A 350 7.19 9.11 18.04
N ALA A 351 6.68 8.34 17.09
CA ALA A 351 6.34 8.81 15.75
C ALA A 351 4.82 8.93 15.63
N ALA A 352 4.33 10.01 15.03
CA ALA A 352 2.92 10.19 14.77
C ALA A 352 2.71 10.91 13.45
N PHE A 353 1.56 10.66 12.81
CA PHE A 353 1.10 11.49 11.73
C PHE A 353 -0.42 11.64 11.75
N VAL A 354 -0.91 12.69 11.11
CA VAL A 354 -2.31 12.88 10.76
C VAL A 354 -2.41 13.37 9.33
N GLN A 355 -3.33 12.82 8.55
CA GLN A 355 -3.58 13.21 7.17
C GLN A 355 -5.09 13.37 6.93
N ALA A 356 -5.44 14.46 6.25
CA ALA A 356 -6.79 14.71 5.76
C ALA A 356 -6.77 14.73 4.23
N ASP A 357 -7.59 13.87 3.61
CA ASP A 357 -7.83 13.83 2.18
C ASP A 357 -9.27 14.27 1.91
N TYR A 358 -9.46 15.30 1.07
CA TYR A 358 -10.77 15.84 0.71
C TYR A 358 -11.02 15.76 -0.78
N VAL A 359 -12.14 15.17 -1.19
CA VAL A 359 -12.53 15.07 -2.59
C VAL A 359 -13.30 16.31 -3.01
N ILE A 360 -12.66 17.18 -3.78
CA ILE A 360 -13.26 18.42 -4.29
C ILE A 360 -14.18 18.11 -5.48
N LYS A 361 -13.68 17.25 -6.38
CA LYS A 361 -14.39 16.69 -7.53
C LYS A 361 -13.96 15.23 -7.70
N PRO A 362 -14.71 14.39 -8.41
CA PRO A 362 -14.33 12.99 -8.62
C PRO A 362 -12.91 12.77 -9.19
N TRP A 363 -12.34 13.78 -9.84
CA TRP A 363 -10.98 13.76 -10.41
C TRP A 363 -9.97 14.70 -9.72
N ILE A 364 -10.38 15.41 -8.65
CA ILE A 364 -9.52 16.34 -7.89
C ILE A 364 -9.63 16.04 -6.39
N LEU A 365 -8.49 15.70 -5.78
CA LEU A 365 -8.36 15.55 -4.34
C LEU A 365 -7.34 16.56 -3.80
N ALA A 366 -7.63 17.13 -2.64
CA ALA A 366 -6.65 17.84 -1.83
C ALA A 366 -6.26 16.97 -0.64
N ALA A 367 -4.98 16.96 -0.30
CA ALA A 367 -4.47 16.27 0.87
C ALA A 367 -3.57 17.20 1.68
N VAL A 368 -3.59 17.05 2.99
CA VAL A 368 -2.61 17.67 3.89
C VAL A 368 -2.23 16.66 4.96
N ARG A 369 -0.92 16.45 5.12
CA ARG A 369 -0.37 15.61 6.19
C ARG A 369 0.54 16.41 7.11
N TYR A 370 0.48 16.08 8.39
CA TYR A 370 1.46 16.49 9.38
C TYR A 370 2.13 15.22 9.95
N ASP A 371 3.45 15.16 9.87
CA ASP A 371 4.27 14.09 10.46
C ASP A 371 5.11 14.67 11.60
N THR A 372 5.27 13.89 12.68
CA THR A 372 6.19 14.23 13.76
C THR A 372 6.92 13.02 14.34
N VAL A 373 8.16 13.23 14.78
CA VAL A 373 8.91 12.27 15.60
C VAL A 373 9.50 13.01 16.78
N PHE A 374 9.16 12.58 17.99
CA PHE A 374 9.79 12.95 19.24
C PHE A 374 10.81 11.88 19.60
N ARG A 375 12.06 12.28 19.87
CA ARG A 375 13.13 11.36 20.23
C ARG A 375 13.68 11.71 21.61
N ASP A 376 14.14 10.71 22.34
CA ASP A 376 14.92 10.98 23.55
C ASP A 376 16.20 11.76 23.19
N ALA A 377 16.66 12.62 24.10
CA ALA A 377 17.68 13.66 23.88
C ALA A 377 19.01 13.19 23.25
N VAL A 378 19.27 11.89 23.24
CA VAL A 378 20.47 11.24 22.67
C VAL A 378 20.42 11.15 21.13
N MET A 379 19.23 11.26 20.50
CA MET A 379 19.00 10.89 19.07
C MET A 379 18.74 12.07 18.10
N GLY A 380 19.05 13.31 18.51
CA GLY A 380 18.98 14.50 17.65
C GLY A 380 17.69 15.31 17.80
N ARG A 381 17.45 16.25 16.87
CA ARG A 381 16.29 17.15 16.90
C ARG A 381 15.00 16.41 16.50
N ASP A 382 13.88 16.89 17.03
CA ASP A 382 12.55 16.46 16.61
C ASP A 382 12.37 16.64 15.09
N ILE A 383 11.53 15.80 14.51
CA ILE A 383 11.10 15.97 13.13
C ILE A 383 9.68 16.49 13.18
N LYS A 384 9.42 17.61 12.49
CA LYS A 384 8.07 18.14 12.23
C LYS A 384 8.00 18.49 10.76
N LYS A 385 7.06 17.87 10.04
CA LYS A 385 6.92 18.00 8.59
C LYS A 385 5.46 18.21 8.23
N ILE A 386 5.20 19.17 7.34
CA ILE A 386 3.90 19.32 6.70
C ILE A 386 4.02 18.97 5.21
N VAL A 387 3.01 18.26 4.71
CA VAL A 387 2.93 17.81 3.32
C VAL A 387 1.56 18.16 2.73
N PRO A 388 1.38 19.37 2.17
CA PRO A 388 0.23 19.65 1.33
C PRO A 388 0.39 18.98 -0.04
N ALA A 389 -0.71 18.49 -0.61
CA ALA A 389 -0.74 17.91 -1.93
C ALA A 389 -2.07 18.14 -2.66
N ILE A 390 -2.00 18.21 -3.99
CA ILE A 390 -3.14 18.13 -4.90
C ILE A 390 -2.94 16.91 -5.80
N VAL A 391 -3.99 16.10 -5.92
CA VAL A 391 -4.01 14.90 -6.76
C VAL A 391 -5.07 15.06 -7.83
N LEU A 392 -4.65 14.83 -9.08
CA LEU A 392 -5.50 14.87 -10.26
C LEU A 392 -5.58 13.48 -10.88
N ALA A 393 -6.76 12.88 -10.91
CA ALA A 393 -7.02 11.64 -11.65
C ALA A 393 -7.43 12.01 -13.09
N ILE A 394 -6.45 12.32 -13.93
CA ILE A 394 -6.66 12.76 -15.33
C ILE A 394 -7.42 11.70 -16.14
N ARG A 395 -7.17 10.42 -15.84
CA ARG A 395 -7.92 9.25 -16.30
C ARG A 395 -8.01 8.26 -15.14
N ALA A 396 -8.85 7.24 -15.29
CA ALA A 396 -8.96 6.17 -14.28
C ALA A 396 -7.62 5.47 -13.98
N ASN A 397 -6.68 5.48 -14.93
CA ASN A 397 -5.36 4.87 -14.86
C ASN A 397 -4.19 5.89 -15.00
N VAL A 398 -4.48 7.20 -14.97
CA VAL A 398 -3.46 8.26 -15.05
C VAL A 398 -3.67 9.25 -13.91
N ARG A 399 -2.68 9.35 -13.02
CA ARG A 399 -2.70 10.23 -11.86
C ARG A 399 -1.50 11.18 -11.88
N VAL A 400 -1.75 12.44 -11.54
CA VAL A 400 -0.71 13.43 -11.23
C VAL A 400 -0.84 13.83 -9.77
N VAL A 401 0.28 13.86 -9.05
CA VAL A 401 0.37 14.39 -7.69
C VAL A 401 1.34 15.55 -7.70
N ALA A 402 0.91 16.70 -7.22
CA ALA A 402 1.79 17.80 -6.86
C ALA A 402 1.78 17.93 -5.34
N GLU A 403 2.93 17.79 -4.69
CA GLU A 403 3.09 17.91 -3.25
C GLU A 403 4.30 18.74 -2.87
N SER A 404 4.40 19.17 -1.62
CA SER A 404 5.59 19.82 -1.07
C SER A 404 5.91 19.22 0.29
N GLU A 405 7.18 19.09 0.64
CA GLU A 405 7.60 18.65 1.97
C GLU A 405 8.33 19.81 2.66
N SER A 406 7.73 20.37 3.71
CA SER A 406 8.32 21.47 4.48
C SER A 406 8.64 21.02 5.89
N PHE A 407 9.91 21.19 6.30
CA PHE A 407 10.39 20.81 7.63
C PHE A 407 10.39 22.03 8.53
N LEU A 408 9.57 22.02 9.58
CA LEU A 408 9.32 23.21 10.40
C LEU A 408 10.53 23.65 11.27
N GLU A 409 11.56 22.81 11.39
CA GLU A 409 12.71 23.03 12.26
C GLU A 409 14.06 23.18 11.52
N LYS A 410 14.06 23.12 10.18
CA LYS A 410 15.26 23.31 9.34
C LYS A 410 15.08 24.50 8.39
N SER A 411 16.12 25.30 8.21
CA SER A 411 16.19 26.24 7.08
C SER A 411 16.54 25.46 5.81
N GLY A 412 15.61 25.35 4.87
CA GLY A 412 15.82 24.71 3.57
C GLY A 412 14.71 23.74 3.21
N ASP A 413 13.59 24.28 2.73
CA ASP A 413 12.46 23.49 2.25
C ASP A 413 12.72 22.95 0.84
N THR A 414 12.41 21.67 0.60
CA THR A 414 12.31 21.16 -0.78
C THR A 414 11.03 21.73 -1.38
N PHE A 415 11.17 22.75 -2.22
CA PHE A 415 10.02 23.50 -2.71
C PHE A 415 9.36 22.78 -3.90
N GLY A 416 8.58 21.73 -3.62
CA GLY A 416 7.64 21.12 -4.58
C GLY A 416 8.18 19.89 -5.29
N ARG A 417 7.39 18.81 -5.26
CA ARG A 417 7.59 17.56 -5.99
C ARG A 417 6.35 17.27 -6.82
N ILE A 418 6.53 17.02 -8.11
CA ILE A 418 5.46 16.63 -9.03
C ILE A 418 5.73 15.22 -9.49
N ARG A 419 4.77 14.32 -9.30
CA ARG A 419 4.83 12.93 -9.78
C ARG A 419 3.71 12.66 -10.76
N LEU A 420 4.07 12.11 -11.91
CA LEU A 420 3.15 11.46 -12.84
C LEU A 420 3.18 9.95 -12.57
N ASP A 421 2.01 9.33 -12.49
CA ASP A 421 1.80 7.91 -12.22
C ASP A 421 0.84 7.36 -13.29
N LEU A 422 1.37 6.45 -14.11
CA LEU A 422 0.67 5.83 -15.22
C LEU A 422 0.52 4.34 -14.93
N LEU A 423 -0.70 3.83 -14.94
CA LEU A 423 -0.99 2.39 -14.85
C LEU A 423 -1.47 1.86 -16.20
N PHE A 424 -0.77 0.85 -16.68
CA PHE A 424 -1.05 0.01 -17.83
C PHE A 424 -1.11 -1.45 -17.32
#